data_AF-A0A538S0D6-F1
#
_entry.id   AF-A0A538S0D6-F1
#
_cell.length_a   1.000
_cell.length_b   1.000
_cell.length_c   1.000
_cell.angle_alpha   90.00
_cell.angle_beta   90.00
_cell.angle_gamma   90.00
#
_symmetry.space_group_name_H-M   'P 1'
#
loop_
_entity.id
_entity.type
_entity.pdbx_description
1 polymer ?
#
loop_
_entity_poly.entity_id
_entity_poly.type
_entity_poly.pdbx_seq_one_letter_code
_entity_poly.pdbx_strand_id
1 'polypeptide(L)'
;MTIDRRQFLGAAATGVTACLAGSVRLRGDEVPKEYQATVAKGLDWVSKNQARDGHWEANGGQYPSAMTGLGGMALLMEGSTLREGKYADHIRRATDWLMDRSQSNGLLANPNVAAEAGRYMYGHGFGTLFLAQVYGEEEDNDRRRKLEDVLTRAVGFIGKAQSSRGGWYYTSAADGHDADEGSVTVPASPCPRARSTRRSSTWNTPPRTTAA
;
A
#
# COMPACT_ATOMS: atom_id res chain seq x y z
N MET A 1 36.24 52.57 -28.23
CA MET A 1 35.68 51.22 -28.40
C MET A 1 34.62 51.03 -27.34
N THR A 2 33.40 51.46 -27.66
CA THR A 2 32.27 51.60 -26.72
C THR A 2 31.21 50.57 -27.08
N ILE A 3 30.96 49.62 -26.17
CA ILE A 3 30.01 48.53 -26.37
C ILE A 3 28.59 49.04 -26.13
N ASP A 4 27.70 48.75 -27.08
CA ASP A 4 26.31 49.18 -27.15
C ASP A 4 25.41 48.34 -26.21
N ARG A 5 24.57 49.02 -25.41
CA ARG A 5 23.61 48.44 -24.45
C ARG A 5 22.52 47.57 -25.09
N ARG A 6 22.42 47.53 -26.41
CA ARG A 6 21.39 46.78 -27.16
C ARG A 6 21.66 45.29 -27.33
N GLN A 7 22.82 44.78 -26.91
CA GLN A 7 23.13 43.33 -26.97
C GLN A 7 22.79 42.56 -25.68
N PHE A 8 22.27 43.21 -24.63
CA PHE A 8 21.95 42.55 -23.34
C PHE A 8 20.47 42.19 -23.16
N LEU A 9 19.63 42.33 -24.19
CA LEU A 9 18.20 41.96 -24.15
C LEU A 9 17.88 40.66 -24.91
N GLY A 10 18.89 39.87 -25.28
CA GLY A 10 18.71 38.61 -26.03
C GLY A 10 18.53 37.34 -25.20
N ALA A 11 18.52 37.39 -23.86
CA ALA A 11 18.66 36.18 -23.01
C ALA A 11 17.57 35.97 -21.95
N ALA A 12 16.37 36.55 -22.10
CA ALA A 12 15.33 36.45 -21.07
C ALA A 12 13.92 36.08 -21.58
N ALA A 13 13.79 35.49 -22.78
CA ALA A 13 12.49 35.16 -23.38
C ALA A 13 12.38 33.74 -23.96
N THR A 14 12.97 32.75 -23.27
CA THR A 14 12.65 31.32 -23.46
C THR A 14 12.36 30.66 -22.12
N GLY A 15 11.51 31.33 -21.32
CA GLY A 15 10.88 30.76 -20.14
C GLY A 15 9.48 30.29 -20.48
N VAL A 16 9.34 29.20 -21.22
CA VAL A 16 8.05 28.57 -21.52
C VAL A 16 8.23 27.06 -21.48
N THR A 17 7.67 26.48 -20.41
CA THR A 17 6.86 25.25 -20.47
C THR A 17 7.59 23.93 -20.70
N ALA A 18 7.74 23.14 -19.64
CA ALA A 18 7.20 21.77 -19.55
C ALA A 18 7.83 21.00 -18.37
N CYS A 19 7.35 21.23 -17.14
CA CYS A 19 7.63 20.30 -16.03
C CYS A 19 6.33 19.78 -15.36
N LEU A 20 5.18 19.87 -16.04
CA LEU A 20 3.88 19.45 -15.47
C LEU A 20 3.14 18.34 -16.24
N ALA A 21 3.78 17.64 -17.18
CA ALA A 21 3.10 16.59 -17.96
C ALA A 21 3.83 15.23 -17.97
N GLY A 22 4.67 14.97 -16.97
CA GLY A 22 5.20 13.64 -16.72
C GLY A 22 4.37 12.90 -15.69
N SER A 23 3.10 12.61 -15.96
CA SER A 23 2.51 11.44 -15.32
C SER A 23 3.36 10.27 -15.84
N VAL A 24 4.34 9.84 -15.06
CA VAL A 24 5.06 8.60 -15.28
C VAL A 24 4.01 7.50 -15.14
N ARG A 25 3.28 7.24 -16.23
CA ARG A 25 2.59 5.99 -16.43
C ARG A 25 3.71 5.01 -16.70
N LEU A 26 4.24 4.40 -15.65
CA LEU A 26 4.91 3.11 -15.75
C LEU A 26 3.87 2.13 -16.29
N ARG A 27 3.59 2.17 -17.59
CA ARG A 27 3.03 1.02 -18.29
C ARG A 27 4.20 0.06 -18.37
N GLY A 28 4.21 -0.93 -17.48
CA GLY A 28 5.04 -2.10 -17.71
C GLY A 28 4.74 -2.65 -19.10
N ASP A 29 5.75 -3.26 -19.72
CA ASP A 29 5.56 -3.91 -21.03
C ASP A 29 4.35 -4.84 -20.96
N GLU A 30 3.50 -4.77 -21.98
CA GLU A 30 2.31 -5.61 -22.04
C GLU A 30 2.73 -7.08 -21.99
N VAL A 31 2.02 -7.88 -21.19
CA VAL A 31 2.32 -9.31 -21.06
C VAL A 31 2.30 -9.94 -22.47
N PRO A 32 3.40 -10.58 -22.91
CA PRO A 32 3.44 -11.20 -24.23
C PRO A 32 2.27 -12.17 -24.42
N LYS A 33 1.70 -12.19 -25.63
CA LYS A 33 0.45 -12.92 -25.92
C LYS A 33 0.54 -14.40 -25.54
N GLU A 34 1.71 -15.01 -25.67
CA GLU A 34 1.98 -16.40 -25.30
C GLU A 34 1.76 -16.69 -23.80
N TYR A 35 1.93 -15.69 -22.93
CA TYR A 35 1.78 -15.86 -21.47
C TYR A 35 0.40 -15.45 -20.95
N GLN A 36 -0.37 -14.68 -21.71
CA GLN A 36 -1.69 -14.17 -21.27
C GLN A 36 -2.64 -15.30 -20.87
N ALA A 37 -2.69 -16.39 -21.64
CA ALA A 37 -3.55 -17.54 -21.33
C ALA A 37 -3.14 -18.23 -20.03
N THR A 38 -1.84 -18.30 -19.74
CA THR A 38 -1.30 -18.91 -18.51
C THR A 38 -1.59 -18.03 -17.30
N VAL A 39 -1.39 -16.72 -17.42
CA VAL A 39 -1.74 -15.74 -16.38
C VAL A 39 -3.23 -15.79 -16.06
N ALA A 40 -4.09 -15.79 -17.09
CA ALA A 40 -5.54 -15.87 -16.92
C ALA A 40 -5.96 -17.15 -16.16
N LYS A 41 -5.37 -18.31 -16.50
CA LYS A 41 -5.61 -19.56 -15.78
C LYS A 41 -5.17 -19.49 -14.32
N GLY A 42 -4.04 -18.86 -14.03
CA GLY A 42 -3.55 -18.66 -12.67
C GLY A 42 -4.50 -17.81 -11.83
N LEU A 43 -4.95 -16.68 -12.37
CA LEU A 43 -5.90 -15.78 -11.70
C LEU A 43 -7.28 -16.43 -11.50
N ASP A 44 -7.73 -17.23 -12.46
CA ASP A 44 -8.94 -18.05 -12.32
C ASP A 44 -8.80 -19.09 -11.21
N TRP A 45 -7.61 -19.68 -11.06
CA TRP A 45 -7.36 -20.58 -9.94
C TRP A 45 -7.38 -19.81 -8.61
N VAL A 46 -6.71 -18.65 -8.52
CA VAL A 46 -6.69 -17.81 -7.30
C VAL A 46 -8.10 -17.44 -6.87
N SER A 47 -8.92 -16.92 -7.79
CA SER A 47 -10.30 -16.53 -7.49
C SER A 47 -11.17 -17.71 -7.02
N LYS A 48 -11.01 -18.90 -7.62
CA LYS A 48 -11.74 -20.11 -7.23
C LYS A 48 -11.33 -20.68 -5.86
N ASN A 49 -10.11 -20.40 -5.41
CA ASN A 49 -9.60 -20.86 -4.12
C ASN A 49 -9.82 -19.83 -3.00
N GLN A 50 -10.57 -18.75 -3.25
CA GLN A 50 -10.98 -17.83 -2.20
C GLN A 50 -12.03 -18.48 -1.30
N ALA A 51 -11.89 -18.31 0.02
CA ALA A 51 -12.90 -18.70 0.97
C ALA A 51 -14.19 -17.86 0.80
N ARG A 52 -15.31 -18.38 1.32
CA ARG A 52 -16.64 -17.74 1.15
C ARG A 52 -16.73 -16.35 1.78
N ASP A 53 -16.02 -16.14 2.88
CA ASP A 53 -15.90 -14.88 3.60
C ASP A 53 -14.86 -13.93 2.97
N GLY A 54 -14.15 -14.35 1.92
CA GLY A 54 -13.28 -13.47 1.13
C GLY A 54 -11.79 -13.62 1.34
N HIS A 55 -11.34 -14.48 2.25
CA HIS A 55 -9.93 -14.62 2.55
C HIS A 55 -9.25 -15.75 1.77
N TRP A 56 -7.92 -15.73 1.80
CA TRP A 56 -7.08 -16.86 1.43
C TRP A 56 -6.18 -17.22 2.61
N GLU A 57 -5.78 -18.48 2.66
CA GLU A 57 -4.86 -19.02 3.65
C GLU A 57 -3.86 -19.95 2.98
N ALA A 58 -2.69 -20.11 3.61
CA ALA A 58 -1.73 -21.13 3.23
C ALA A 58 -2.09 -22.47 3.89
N ASN A 59 -1.35 -23.52 3.54
CA ASN A 59 -1.54 -24.87 4.09
C ASN A 59 -1.70 -24.85 5.61
N GLY A 60 -2.80 -25.44 6.11
CA GLY A 60 -3.09 -25.51 7.54
C GLY A 60 -3.51 -24.18 8.17
N GLY A 61 -4.18 -23.30 7.42
CA GLY A 61 -4.74 -22.05 7.93
C GLY A 61 -3.72 -20.96 8.24
N GLN A 62 -2.52 -21.06 7.68
CA GLN A 62 -1.41 -20.15 7.99
C GLN A 62 -1.50 -18.85 7.17
N TYR A 63 -1.01 -17.75 7.76
CA TYR A 63 -0.85 -16.46 7.10
C TYR A 63 -2.10 -15.87 6.41
N PRO A 64 -3.31 -15.93 7.00
CA PRO A 64 -4.51 -15.56 6.28
C PRO A 64 -4.55 -14.06 5.91
N SER A 65 -3.96 -13.15 6.71
CA SER A 65 -3.79 -11.73 6.31
C SER A 65 -2.91 -11.58 5.08
N ALA A 66 -1.75 -12.25 5.09
CA ALA A 66 -0.74 -12.05 4.05
C ALA A 66 -1.20 -12.66 2.73
N MET A 67 -1.77 -13.87 2.78
CA MET A 67 -2.32 -14.55 1.62
C MET A 67 -3.49 -13.77 1.03
N THR A 68 -4.34 -13.16 1.87
CA THR A 68 -5.44 -12.31 1.38
C THR A 68 -4.94 -11.03 0.71
N GLY A 69 -3.94 -10.36 1.29
CA GLY A 69 -3.32 -9.18 0.67
C GLY A 69 -2.66 -9.52 -0.68
N LEU A 70 -1.95 -10.63 -0.76
CA LEU A 70 -1.30 -11.09 -1.99
C LEU A 70 -2.31 -11.54 -3.06
N GLY A 71 -3.30 -12.34 -2.67
CA GLY A 71 -4.35 -12.81 -3.57
C GLY A 71 -5.16 -11.65 -4.15
N GLY A 72 -5.57 -10.70 -3.29
CA GLY A 72 -6.27 -9.49 -3.72
C GLY A 72 -5.42 -8.64 -4.66
N MET A 73 -4.14 -8.44 -4.37
CA MET A 73 -3.22 -7.68 -5.22
C MET A 73 -3.00 -8.36 -6.58
N ALA A 74 -2.91 -9.68 -6.64
CA ALA A 74 -2.82 -10.42 -7.90
C ALA A 74 -4.04 -10.17 -8.80
N LEU A 75 -5.25 -10.13 -8.21
CA LEU A 75 -6.47 -9.84 -8.95
C LEU A 75 -6.56 -8.36 -9.38
N LEU A 76 -6.06 -7.42 -8.55
CA LEU A 76 -5.96 -6.00 -8.94
C LEU A 76 -4.99 -5.79 -10.11
N MET A 77 -3.88 -6.52 -10.15
CA MET A 77 -2.88 -6.40 -11.23
C MET A 77 -3.39 -6.87 -12.60
N GLU A 78 -4.49 -7.64 -12.64
CA GLU A 78 -5.16 -7.97 -13.91
C GLU A 78 -5.87 -6.76 -14.53
N GLY A 79 -6.21 -5.75 -13.72
CA GLY A 79 -6.97 -4.57 -14.13
C GLY A 79 -8.39 -4.53 -13.58
N SER A 80 -8.84 -5.59 -12.91
CA SER A 80 -10.09 -5.59 -12.14
C SER A 80 -10.00 -4.60 -10.97
N THR A 81 -11.10 -3.89 -10.70
CA THR A 81 -11.26 -2.94 -9.58
C THR A 81 -12.32 -3.44 -8.61
N LEU A 82 -12.67 -2.66 -7.58
CA LEU A 82 -13.75 -3.02 -6.66
C LEU A 82 -15.14 -2.92 -7.30
N ARG A 83 -15.26 -2.26 -8.45
CA ARG A 83 -16.56 -2.00 -9.11
C ARG A 83 -16.70 -2.76 -10.41
N GLU A 84 -15.62 -2.89 -11.16
CA GLU A 84 -15.63 -3.36 -12.53
C GLU A 84 -14.52 -4.39 -12.76
N GLY A 85 -14.72 -5.24 -13.76
CA GLY A 85 -13.77 -6.29 -14.11
C GLY A 85 -14.18 -7.67 -13.61
N LYS A 86 -13.48 -8.67 -14.11
CA LYS A 86 -13.82 -10.09 -13.91
C LYS A 86 -13.78 -10.51 -12.45
N TYR A 87 -12.88 -9.92 -11.66
CA TYR A 87 -12.63 -10.32 -10.27
C TYR A 87 -13.13 -9.31 -9.24
N ALA A 88 -14.00 -8.37 -9.62
CA ALA A 88 -14.43 -7.28 -8.75
C ALA A 88 -15.03 -7.75 -7.42
N ASP A 89 -15.90 -8.76 -7.46
CA ASP A 89 -16.52 -9.31 -6.26
C ASP A 89 -15.51 -10.00 -5.34
N HIS A 90 -14.48 -10.64 -5.91
CA HIS A 90 -13.42 -11.27 -5.13
C HIS A 90 -12.57 -10.23 -4.39
N ILE A 91 -12.22 -9.13 -5.07
CA ILE A 91 -11.46 -8.01 -4.49
C ILE A 91 -12.27 -7.32 -3.39
N ARG A 92 -13.58 -7.13 -3.61
CA ARG A 92 -14.48 -6.51 -2.61
C ARG A 92 -14.53 -7.33 -1.33
N ARG A 93 -14.78 -8.64 -1.43
CA ARG A 93 -14.82 -9.53 -0.25
C ARG A 93 -13.47 -9.58 0.48
N ALA A 94 -12.35 -9.60 -0.25
CA ALA A 94 -11.02 -9.57 0.35
C ALA A 94 -10.75 -8.27 1.10
N THR A 95 -11.21 -7.14 0.55
CA THR A 95 -11.13 -5.82 1.17
C THR A 95 -11.96 -5.76 2.45
N ASP A 96 -13.22 -6.18 2.37
CA ASP A 96 -14.16 -6.18 3.49
C ASP A 96 -13.60 -7.04 4.63
N TRP A 97 -13.12 -8.24 4.32
CA TRP A 97 -12.53 -9.14 5.30
C TRP A 97 -11.29 -8.56 5.99
N LEU A 98 -10.39 -7.90 5.25
CA LEU A 98 -9.20 -7.26 5.84
C LEU A 98 -9.57 -6.04 6.70
N MET A 99 -10.57 -5.26 6.28
CA MET A 99 -11.08 -4.12 7.05
C MET A 99 -11.70 -4.59 8.37
N ASP A 100 -12.50 -5.65 8.34
CA ASP A 100 -13.16 -6.22 9.52
C ASP A 100 -12.16 -6.81 10.53
N ARG A 101 -10.99 -7.26 10.06
CA ARG A 101 -9.90 -7.73 10.92
C ARG A 101 -8.98 -6.65 11.47
N SER A 102 -9.19 -5.38 11.09
CA SER A 102 -8.42 -4.28 11.63
C SER A 102 -8.66 -4.13 13.13
N GLN A 103 -7.60 -4.33 13.92
CA GLN A 103 -7.64 -4.12 15.36
C GLN A 103 -7.61 -2.64 15.72
N SER A 104 -8.07 -2.30 16.93
CA SER A 104 -8.09 -0.91 17.43
C SER A 104 -6.70 -0.26 17.42
N ASN A 105 -5.63 -1.03 17.63
CA ASN A 105 -4.25 -0.55 17.56
C ASN A 105 -3.71 -0.36 16.13
N GLY A 106 -4.47 -0.74 15.10
CA GLY A 106 -4.10 -0.66 13.69
C GLY A 106 -3.53 -1.96 13.09
N LEU A 107 -3.32 -3.00 13.90
CA LEU A 107 -2.80 -4.28 13.42
C LEU A 107 -3.83 -4.96 12.50
N LEU A 108 -3.37 -5.40 11.33
CA LEU A 108 -4.16 -6.14 10.33
C LEU A 108 -3.81 -7.63 10.38
N ALA A 109 -3.87 -8.21 11.57
CA ALA A 109 -3.60 -9.60 11.90
C ALA A 109 -4.09 -9.85 13.33
N ASN A 110 -4.22 -11.10 13.75
CA ASN A 110 -4.63 -11.46 15.10
C ASN A 110 -3.49 -12.20 15.83
N PRO A 111 -2.77 -11.55 16.75
CA PRO A 111 -1.66 -12.17 17.48
C PRO A 111 -2.13 -13.23 18.47
N ASN A 112 -3.43 -13.31 18.77
CA ASN A 112 -3.99 -14.37 19.63
C ASN A 112 -4.25 -15.67 18.86
N VAL A 113 -4.14 -15.66 17.53
CA VAL A 113 -4.26 -16.86 16.69
C VAL A 113 -2.87 -17.41 16.46
N ALA A 114 -2.64 -18.67 16.85
CA ALA A 114 -1.32 -19.32 16.74
C ALA A 114 -0.74 -19.28 15.31
N ALA A 115 -1.60 -19.31 14.30
CA ALA A 115 -1.24 -19.21 12.89
C ALA A 115 -0.66 -17.83 12.46
N GLU A 116 -0.82 -16.79 13.29
CA GLU A 116 -0.35 -15.42 13.01
C GLU A 116 0.56 -14.86 14.11
N ALA A 117 0.46 -15.36 15.35
CA ALA A 117 1.14 -14.83 16.53
C ALA A 117 2.64 -14.57 16.36
N GLY A 118 3.37 -15.52 15.75
CA GLY A 118 4.82 -15.41 15.61
C GLY A 118 5.30 -14.54 14.44
N ARG A 119 4.39 -14.11 13.54
CA ARG A 119 4.74 -13.51 12.24
C ARG A 119 3.71 -12.52 11.71
N TYR A 120 2.98 -11.86 12.61
CA TYR A 120 1.85 -11.01 12.26
C TYR A 120 2.25 -9.81 11.38
N MET A 121 3.53 -9.40 11.39
CA MET A 121 3.99 -8.27 10.58
C MET A 121 3.95 -8.56 9.06
N TYR A 122 4.07 -9.82 8.63
CA TYR A 122 3.84 -10.16 7.22
C TYR A 122 2.40 -9.89 6.82
N GLY A 123 1.47 -10.39 7.65
CA GLY A 123 0.05 -10.17 7.46
C GLY A 123 -0.28 -8.68 7.42
N HIS A 124 0.29 -7.94 8.36
CA HIS A 124 0.10 -6.52 8.45
C HIS A 124 0.65 -5.74 7.24
N GLY A 125 1.87 -6.02 6.82
CA GLY A 125 2.51 -5.34 5.69
C GLY A 125 1.77 -5.57 4.37
N PHE A 126 1.53 -6.84 4.00
CA PHE A 126 0.83 -7.16 2.75
C PHE A 126 -0.64 -6.70 2.77
N GLY A 127 -1.33 -6.84 3.90
CA GLY A 127 -2.69 -6.33 4.06
C GLY A 127 -2.75 -4.80 3.90
N THR A 128 -1.82 -4.07 4.52
CA THR A 128 -1.74 -2.60 4.40
C THR A 128 -1.46 -2.19 2.95
N LEU A 129 -0.53 -2.86 2.27
CA LEU A 129 -0.19 -2.57 0.88
C LEU A 129 -1.39 -2.76 -0.05
N PHE A 130 -2.11 -3.87 0.10
CA PHE A 130 -3.33 -4.15 -0.68
C PHE A 130 -4.41 -3.10 -0.43
N LEU A 131 -4.75 -2.82 0.84
CA LEU A 131 -5.75 -1.81 1.18
C LEU A 131 -5.36 -0.41 0.67
N ALA A 132 -4.07 -0.08 0.64
CA ALA A 132 -3.59 1.20 0.09
C ALA A 132 -3.77 1.30 -1.43
N GLN A 133 -3.67 0.19 -2.16
CA GLN A 133 -3.99 0.14 -3.59
C GLN A 133 -5.48 0.33 -3.81
N VAL A 134 -6.31 -0.41 -3.07
CA VAL A 134 -7.77 -0.31 -3.08
C VAL A 134 -8.24 1.11 -2.78
N TYR A 135 -7.69 1.76 -1.75
CA TYR A 135 -8.00 3.15 -1.40
C TYR A 135 -7.74 4.13 -2.56
N GLY A 136 -6.73 3.87 -3.38
CA GLY A 136 -6.42 4.69 -4.54
C GLY A 136 -7.44 4.61 -5.67
N GLU A 137 -8.16 3.50 -5.77
CA GLU A 137 -9.18 3.22 -6.79
C GLU A 137 -10.61 3.42 -6.26
N GLU A 138 -10.78 3.70 -4.96
CA GLU A 138 -12.09 3.85 -4.33
C GLU A 138 -12.71 5.22 -4.60
N GLU A 139 -13.93 5.19 -5.13
CA GLU A 139 -14.72 6.38 -5.46
C GLU A 139 -15.89 6.60 -4.49
N ASP A 140 -16.35 5.54 -3.80
CA ASP A 140 -17.38 5.69 -2.77
C ASP A 140 -16.81 6.43 -1.55
N ASN A 141 -17.36 7.61 -1.27
CA ASN A 141 -16.82 8.48 -0.23
C ASN A 141 -16.87 7.88 1.18
N ASP A 142 -17.90 7.09 1.51
CA ASP A 142 -18.05 6.55 2.84
C ASP A 142 -17.12 5.36 3.06
N ARG A 143 -16.99 4.48 2.07
CA ARG A 143 -16.01 3.40 2.07
C ARG A 143 -14.59 3.93 2.07
N ARG A 144 -14.31 4.99 1.30
CA ARG A 144 -13.02 5.67 1.27
C ARG A 144 -12.63 6.24 2.64
N ARG A 145 -13.55 6.86 3.37
CA ARG A 145 -13.31 7.34 4.75
C ARG A 145 -12.98 6.20 5.71
N LYS A 146 -13.70 5.08 5.61
CA LYS A 146 -13.41 3.88 6.43
C LYS A 146 -12.02 3.31 6.12
N LEU A 147 -11.66 3.22 4.83
CA LEU A 147 -10.33 2.80 4.40
C LEU A 147 -9.24 3.76 4.89
N GLU A 148 -9.48 5.08 4.83
CA GLU A 148 -8.55 6.09 5.33
C GLU A 148 -8.28 5.92 6.83
N ASP A 149 -9.31 5.70 7.65
CA ASP A 149 -9.15 5.43 9.08
C ASP A 149 -8.30 4.16 9.32
N VAL A 150 -8.67 3.05 8.68
CA VAL A 150 -7.96 1.77 8.81
C VAL A 150 -6.49 1.92 8.41
N LEU A 151 -6.21 2.55 7.26
CA LEU A 151 -4.85 2.78 6.77
C LEU A 151 -4.06 3.72 7.67
N THR A 152 -4.69 4.76 8.21
CA THR A 152 -4.02 5.69 9.13
C THR A 152 -3.57 4.98 10.40
N ARG A 153 -4.44 4.14 10.98
CA ARG A 153 -4.08 3.32 12.14
C ARG A 153 -3.02 2.28 11.79
N ALA A 154 -3.14 1.63 10.63
CA ALA A 154 -2.17 0.63 10.18
C ALA A 154 -0.76 1.22 9.97
N VAL A 155 -0.65 2.35 9.28
CA VAL A 155 0.63 3.06 9.11
C VAL A 155 1.18 3.55 10.45
N GLY A 156 0.29 3.97 11.37
CA GLY A 156 0.66 4.28 12.75
C GLY A 156 1.27 3.09 13.48
N PHE A 157 0.75 1.88 13.27
CA PHE A 157 1.30 0.64 13.82
C PHE A 157 2.66 0.31 13.21
N ILE A 158 2.81 0.39 11.88
CA ILE A 158 4.09 0.21 11.17
C ILE A 158 5.18 1.11 11.78
N GLY A 159 4.86 2.39 12.00
CA GLY A 159 5.83 3.34 12.58
C GLY A 159 6.26 2.97 14.01
N LYS A 160 5.37 2.39 14.82
CA LYS A 160 5.69 1.90 16.17
C LYS A 160 6.44 0.57 16.15
N ALA A 161 6.23 -0.24 15.12
CA ALA A 161 6.86 -1.55 14.95
C ALA A 161 8.29 -1.48 14.39
N GLN A 162 8.74 -0.30 13.95
CA GLN A 162 10.08 -0.10 13.39
C GLN A 162 11.16 -0.30 14.47
N SER A 163 12.21 -1.04 14.12
CA SER A 163 13.39 -1.26 14.96
C SER A 163 14.20 0.02 15.14
N SER A 164 15.09 0.04 16.12
CA SER A 164 16.07 1.12 16.34
C SER A 164 17.01 1.34 15.13
N ARG A 165 17.14 0.32 14.29
CA ARG A 165 17.98 0.30 13.07
C ARG A 165 17.20 0.72 11.82
N GLY A 166 15.89 0.93 11.94
CA GLY A 166 15.02 1.38 10.86
C GLY A 166 14.38 0.26 10.03
N GLY A 167 14.59 -1.01 10.38
CA GLY A 167 13.95 -2.16 9.75
C GLY A 167 12.73 -2.66 10.52
N TRP A 168 12.21 -3.82 10.10
CA TRP A 168 11.08 -4.49 10.77
C TRP A 168 11.37 -5.98 10.91
N TYR A 169 10.85 -6.60 11.98
CA TYR A 169 10.91 -8.04 12.21
C TYR A 169 9.52 -8.70 12.04
N TYR A 170 9.45 -10.02 12.19
CA TYR A 170 8.20 -10.79 12.18
C TYR A 170 7.16 -10.33 13.21
N THR A 171 7.65 -9.74 14.29
CA THR A 171 6.90 -9.13 15.38
C THR A 171 7.41 -7.71 15.62
N SER A 172 6.59 -6.88 16.24
CA SER A 172 6.83 -5.45 16.48
C SER A 172 7.99 -5.23 17.45
N ALA A 173 8.82 -4.22 17.15
CA ALA A 173 9.83 -3.73 18.10
C ALA A 173 9.20 -3.25 19.42
N ALA A 174 7.99 -2.70 19.37
CA ALA A 174 7.25 -2.29 20.58
C ALA A 174 6.86 -3.48 21.48
N ASP A 175 6.81 -4.69 20.93
CA ASP A 175 6.56 -5.93 21.69
C ASP A 175 7.87 -6.58 22.18
N GLY A 176 8.99 -5.87 22.10
CA GLY A 176 10.30 -6.31 22.62
C GLY A 176 11.22 -6.97 21.59
N HIS A 177 10.86 -6.94 20.30
CA HIS A 177 11.63 -7.56 19.23
C HIS A 177 12.35 -6.52 18.36
N ASP A 178 13.44 -5.94 18.89
CA ASP A 178 14.28 -4.97 18.18
C ASP A 178 15.25 -5.67 17.22
N ALA A 179 14.73 -6.18 16.11
CA ALA A 179 15.49 -6.87 15.07
C ALA A 179 15.04 -6.45 13.67
N ASP A 180 15.87 -6.75 12.67
CA ASP A 180 15.59 -6.48 11.27
C ASP A 180 15.51 -7.78 10.48
N GLU A 181 14.45 -7.95 9.70
CA GLU A 181 14.32 -9.02 8.71
C GLU A 181 13.91 -8.41 7.36
N GLY A 182 14.65 -8.78 6.31
CA GLY A 182 14.55 -8.11 5.01
C GLY A 182 13.21 -8.31 4.30
N SER A 183 12.59 -9.49 4.43
CA SER A 183 11.34 -9.81 3.74
C SER A 183 10.09 -9.20 4.38
N VAL A 184 10.16 -8.76 5.65
CA VAL A 184 9.12 -7.94 6.31
C VAL A 184 9.37 -6.45 6.10
N THR A 185 10.63 -6.05 5.94
CA THR A 185 11.01 -4.64 5.71
C THR A 185 10.42 -4.09 4.41
N VAL A 186 10.40 -4.87 3.32
CA VAL A 186 9.88 -4.41 2.03
C VAL A 186 8.36 -4.13 2.09
N PRO A 187 7.51 -5.05 2.57
CA PRO A 187 6.07 -4.79 2.70
C PRO A 187 5.71 -3.76 3.78
N ALA A 188 6.51 -3.64 4.86
CA ALA A 188 6.26 -2.68 5.93
C ALA A 188 6.75 -1.26 5.59
N SER A 189 7.65 -1.11 4.61
CA SER A 189 8.13 0.21 4.21
C SER A 189 6.96 1.11 3.75
N PRO A 190 6.89 2.38 4.19
CA PRO A 190 5.78 3.25 3.82
C PRO A 190 5.63 3.41 2.30
N CYS A 191 4.49 2.98 1.75
CA CYS A 191 4.14 3.25 0.36
C CYS A 191 3.94 4.76 0.15
N PRO A 192 4.54 5.40 -0.90
CA PRO A 192 4.33 6.81 -1.21
C PRO A 192 2.86 7.21 -1.38
N ARG A 193 2.02 6.30 -1.90
CA ARG A 193 0.57 6.51 -2.09
C ARG A 193 -0.16 6.68 -0.74
N ALA A 194 0.21 5.90 0.27
CA ALA A 194 -0.28 6.02 1.64
C ALA A 194 0.25 7.27 2.38
N ARG A 195 1.36 7.88 1.92
CA ARG A 195 1.89 9.12 2.51
C ARG A 195 1.10 10.36 2.11
N SER A 196 0.38 10.32 0.98
CA SER A 196 -0.40 11.44 0.47
C SER A 196 -1.61 11.80 1.35
N THR A 197 -2.17 10.83 2.10
CA THR A 197 -3.26 11.04 3.06
C THR A 197 -2.84 11.90 4.25
N ARG A 198 -1.55 11.92 4.60
CA ARG A 198 -1.03 12.78 5.68
C ARG A 198 -0.97 14.26 5.29
N ARG A 199 -1.07 14.57 3.98
CA ARG A 199 -0.97 15.96 3.48
C ARG A 199 -2.34 16.65 3.39
N SER A 200 -3.44 15.90 3.48
CA SER A 200 -4.81 16.44 3.52
C SER A 200 -5.31 16.77 4.93
N SER A 201 -4.68 16.24 5.99
CA SER A 201 -5.02 16.55 7.38
C SER A 201 -4.01 17.55 7.99
N THR A 202 -4.05 18.82 7.59
CA THR A 202 -3.34 19.89 8.29
C THR A 202 -4.10 20.27 9.56
N TRP A 203 -3.82 19.58 10.67
CA TRP A 203 -4.08 20.10 12.01
C TRP A 203 -2.77 20.62 12.60
N ASN A 204 -2.81 21.91 12.97
CA ASN A 204 -1.79 22.71 13.64
C ASN A 204 -0.82 21.91 14.53
N THR A 205 0.44 21.81 14.11
CA THR A 205 1.56 21.66 15.03
C THR A 205 2.03 23.07 15.42
N PRO A 206 2.06 23.46 16.70
CA PRO A 206 2.68 24.72 17.09
C PRO A 206 4.20 24.66 16.78
N PRO A 207 4.83 25.81 16.46
CA PRO A 207 6.23 25.85 16.08
C PRO A 207 7.11 25.37 17.24
N ARG A 208 8.06 24.47 16.91
CA ARG A 208 9.14 24.07 17.82
C ARG A 208 9.96 25.32 18.14
N THR A 209 9.94 25.75 19.40
CA THR A 209 10.92 26.69 19.94
C THR A 209 12.29 26.02 19.90
N THR A 210 13.19 26.63 19.13
CA THR A 210 14.62 26.34 19.13
C THR A 210 15.22 26.67 20.50
N ALA A 211 16.20 25.86 20.88
CA ALA A 211 16.99 25.97 22.09
C ALA A 211 17.61 27.36 22.32
N ALA A 212 17.74 27.70 23.60
CA ALA A 212 18.86 28.43 24.18
C ALA A 212 19.28 27.67 25.45
#